data_AF-A0A957K0H3-F1
#
_entry.id   AF-A0A957K0H3-F1
#
_cell.length_a   1.000
_cell.length_b   1.000
_cell.length_c   1.000
_cell.angle_alpha   90.00
_cell.angle_beta   90.00
_cell.angle_gamma   90.00
#
_symmetry.space_group_name_H-M   'P 1'
#
loop_
_entity.id
_entity.type
_entity.pdbx_description
1 polymer ?
#
loop_
_entity_poly.entity_id
_entity_poly.type
_entity_poly.pdbx_seq_one_letter_code
_entity_poly.pdbx_strand_id
1 'polypeptide(L)'
;ERINSHTDTVACQTCHIPEGATRNATKTEWDWSTAGQDLPEDPHVYLKIKGTFVYEHDLMPTYAWFNGNADRYIVGDLIDPTQPTNLTLPLGDINDLTAQIWPFKVHNALQPYDAIYNYLLIPRTAGDGGFWSEFDWDAAFRLNEADSGLAYSGEYGFAPTTMHWTLTHLVQPKENALQCNDCHGENGRMDWDALGYYGDPLYWGGREQQMGLQADSQ
;
A
#
# COMPACT_ATOMS: atom_id res chain seq x y z
N GLU A 1 31.90 8.18 1.39
CA GLU A 1 31.79 7.65 2.76
C GLU A 1 30.39 7.85 3.34
N ARG A 2 29.85 9.07 3.41
CA ARG A 2 28.54 9.32 4.03
C ARG A 2 27.32 8.66 3.37
N ILE A 3 27.29 8.49 2.05
CA ILE A 3 26.18 7.76 1.37
C ILE A 3 26.28 6.25 1.62
N ASN A 4 27.51 5.71 1.69
CA ASN A 4 27.70 4.28 1.89
C ASN A 4 27.15 3.83 3.25
N SER A 5 27.32 4.62 4.32
CA SER A 5 26.74 4.28 5.63
C SER A 5 25.20 4.29 5.64
N HIS A 6 24.55 5.00 4.70
CA HIS A 6 23.09 4.94 4.61
C HIS A 6 22.61 3.56 4.15
N THR A 7 23.43 2.79 3.43
CA THR A 7 22.99 1.49 2.91
C THR A 7 22.75 0.46 4.00
N ASP A 8 23.18 0.71 5.24
CA ASP A 8 22.87 -0.15 6.38
C ASP A 8 21.42 0.03 6.87
N THR A 9 20.77 1.15 6.50
CA THR A 9 19.44 1.53 6.99
C THR A 9 18.45 1.86 5.87
N VAL A 10 18.91 2.30 4.72
CA VAL A 10 18.11 2.76 3.58
C VAL A 10 18.41 1.89 2.38
N ALA A 11 17.38 1.28 1.80
CA ALA A 11 17.53 0.44 0.63
C ALA A 11 17.97 1.27 -0.59
N CYS A 12 18.78 0.68 -1.48
CA CYS A 12 19.22 1.34 -2.71
C CYS A 12 18.04 1.90 -3.53
N GLN A 13 16.94 1.14 -3.55
CA GLN A 13 15.69 1.48 -4.22
C GLN A 13 15.13 2.82 -3.74
N THR A 14 15.19 3.10 -2.44
CA THR A 14 14.68 4.34 -1.84
C THR A 14 15.35 5.57 -2.46
N CYS A 15 16.67 5.54 -2.63
CA CYS A 15 17.40 6.66 -3.22
C CYS A 15 17.30 6.68 -4.76
N HIS A 16 17.21 5.51 -5.40
CA HIS A 16 17.36 5.39 -6.85
C HIS A 16 16.04 5.24 -7.62
N ILE A 17 14.91 5.12 -6.95
CA ILE A 17 13.55 5.12 -7.52
C ILE A 17 12.78 6.27 -6.87
N PRO A 18 13.06 7.53 -7.23
CA PRO A 18 12.44 8.70 -6.61
C PRO A 18 10.94 8.78 -6.87
N GLU A 19 10.47 8.26 -8.01
CA GLU A 19 9.08 8.32 -8.46
C GLU A 19 8.70 7.04 -9.21
N GLY A 20 7.48 6.54 -8.97
CA GLY A 20 6.82 5.54 -9.79
C GLY A 20 5.94 6.18 -10.87
N ALA A 21 5.36 5.37 -11.75
CA ALA A 21 4.36 5.85 -12.72
C ALA A 21 4.82 7.04 -13.61
N THR A 22 6.11 7.09 -13.95
CA THR A 22 6.76 8.24 -14.64
C THR A 22 6.40 8.42 -16.12
N ARG A 23 5.55 7.54 -16.67
CA ARG A 23 5.10 7.60 -18.06
C ARG A 23 3.58 7.54 -18.19
N ASN A 24 2.94 6.73 -17.36
CA ASN A 24 1.51 6.56 -17.32
C ASN A 24 1.09 6.54 -15.86
N ALA A 25 0.00 7.23 -15.56
CA ALA A 25 -0.53 7.28 -14.21
C ALA A 25 -0.90 5.88 -13.71
N THR A 26 -0.70 5.64 -12.42
CA THR A 26 -1.12 4.41 -11.74
C THR A 26 -2.34 4.68 -10.89
N LYS A 27 -3.25 3.71 -10.81
CA LYS A 27 -4.32 3.73 -9.82
C LYS A 27 -3.72 3.66 -8.41
N THR A 28 -4.12 4.58 -7.55
CA THR A 28 -3.77 4.66 -6.11
C THR A 28 -4.99 4.39 -5.23
N GLU A 29 -6.19 4.70 -5.72
CA GLU A 29 -7.44 4.39 -5.02
C GLU A 29 -8.45 3.67 -5.91
N TRP A 30 -9.21 2.76 -5.31
CA TRP A 30 -10.33 2.09 -5.94
C TRP A 30 -11.50 1.92 -4.98
N ASP A 31 -12.56 2.68 -5.19
CA ASP A 31 -13.81 2.56 -4.44
C ASP A 31 -14.83 1.70 -5.22
N TRP A 32 -15.04 0.45 -4.79
CA TRP A 32 -16.06 -0.43 -5.38
C TRP A 32 -17.49 -0.09 -4.93
N SER A 33 -17.66 0.69 -3.87
CA SER A 33 -18.99 1.01 -3.31
C SER A 33 -19.86 1.84 -4.26
N THR A 34 -19.22 2.52 -5.22
CA THR A 34 -19.90 3.31 -6.25
C THR A 34 -20.23 2.53 -7.52
N ALA A 35 -19.79 1.26 -7.62
CA ALA A 35 -20.04 0.44 -8.79
C ALA A 35 -21.54 0.14 -8.97
N GLY A 36 -21.98 0.00 -10.23
CA GLY A 36 -23.38 -0.27 -10.59
C GLY A 36 -24.25 0.98 -10.77
N GLN A 37 -23.76 2.18 -10.42
CA GLN A 37 -24.49 3.43 -10.59
C GLN A 37 -24.47 3.93 -12.05
N ASP A 38 -25.56 4.56 -12.48
CA ASP A 38 -25.65 5.18 -13.81
C ASP A 38 -25.01 6.57 -13.81
N LEU A 39 -23.67 6.60 -13.78
CA LEU A 39 -22.85 7.82 -13.86
C LEU A 39 -22.07 7.86 -15.18
N PRO A 40 -21.63 9.06 -15.64
CA PRO A 40 -20.73 9.15 -16.79
C PRO A 40 -19.44 8.33 -16.56
N GLU A 41 -19.08 7.51 -17.54
CA GLU A 41 -17.89 6.66 -17.45
C GLU A 41 -16.64 7.37 -17.99
N ASP A 42 -15.55 7.28 -17.22
CA ASP A 42 -14.19 7.64 -17.62
C ASP A 42 -13.23 6.58 -17.04
N PRO A 43 -12.39 5.93 -17.87
CA PRO A 43 -11.46 4.90 -17.41
C PRO A 43 -10.52 5.27 -16.25
N HIS A 44 -10.30 6.57 -16.00
CA HIS A 44 -9.45 7.11 -14.95
C HIS A 44 -10.22 7.75 -13.78
N VAL A 45 -11.56 7.80 -13.83
CA VAL A 45 -12.38 8.39 -12.76
C VAL A 45 -13.45 7.42 -12.29
N TYR A 46 -14.24 6.84 -13.20
CA TYR A 46 -15.36 5.98 -12.86
C TYR A 46 -15.69 5.00 -13.99
N LEU A 47 -15.93 3.74 -13.63
CA LEU A 47 -16.55 2.76 -14.54
C LEU A 47 -17.69 2.08 -13.79
N LYS A 48 -18.86 1.95 -14.42
CA LYS A 48 -20.04 1.30 -13.80
C LYS A 48 -19.70 -0.10 -13.31
N ILE A 49 -18.89 -0.84 -14.08
CA ILE A 49 -18.46 -2.20 -13.74
C ILE A 49 -17.47 -2.30 -12.56
N LYS A 50 -16.91 -1.19 -12.09
CA LYS A 50 -15.77 -1.20 -11.15
C LYS A 50 -15.86 -0.16 -10.03
N GLY A 51 -16.62 0.92 -10.19
CA GLY A 51 -16.68 2.03 -9.25
C GLY A 51 -15.70 3.14 -9.58
N THR A 52 -15.28 3.89 -8.56
CA THR A 52 -14.50 5.14 -8.69
C THR A 52 -13.01 4.88 -8.49
N PHE A 53 -12.17 5.68 -9.15
CA PHE A 53 -10.71 5.58 -9.05
C PHE A 53 -10.06 6.93 -8.78
N VAL A 54 -8.89 6.86 -8.15
CA VAL A 54 -7.89 7.93 -8.18
C VAL A 54 -6.64 7.40 -8.85
N TYR A 55 -6.07 8.19 -9.75
CA TYR A 55 -4.83 7.90 -10.44
C TYR A 55 -3.80 9.00 -10.17
N GLU A 56 -2.54 8.59 -10.08
CA GLU A 56 -1.41 9.48 -9.84
C GLU A 56 -0.31 9.24 -10.87
N HIS A 57 0.21 10.34 -11.43
CA HIS A 57 1.40 10.36 -12.28
C HIS A 57 2.60 10.84 -11.44
N ASP A 58 3.80 10.35 -11.75
CA ASP A 58 5.02 10.65 -10.98
C ASP A 58 4.84 10.37 -9.47
N LEU A 59 4.24 9.21 -9.16
CA LEU A 59 3.89 8.80 -7.81
C LEU A 59 5.12 8.83 -6.90
N MET A 60 5.09 9.68 -5.88
CA MET A 60 6.10 9.63 -4.81
C MET A 60 5.88 8.37 -3.97
N PRO A 61 6.91 7.53 -3.75
CA PRO A 61 6.76 6.35 -2.93
C PRO A 61 6.42 6.67 -1.48
N THR A 62 5.64 5.78 -0.85
CA THR A 62 5.59 5.70 0.61
C THR A 62 6.82 4.95 1.11
N TYR A 63 7.49 5.47 2.13
CA TYR A 63 8.68 4.83 2.71
C TYR A 63 8.31 4.12 4.01
N ALA A 64 8.68 2.85 4.12
CA ALA A 64 8.40 2.04 5.31
C ALA A 64 9.56 1.09 5.59
N TRP A 65 9.67 0.64 6.85
CA TRP A 65 10.60 -0.42 7.23
C TRP A 65 10.21 -1.75 6.59
N PHE A 66 11.22 -2.49 6.12
CA PHE A 66 11.02 -3.80 5.51
C PHE A 66 12.23 -4.71 5.76
N ASN A 67 11.99 -5.85 6.38
CA ASN A 67 12.97 -6.90 6.71
C ASN A 67 12.95 -8.09 5.73
N GLY A 68 12.21 -7.97 4.62
CA GLY A 68 12.03 -9.05 3.64
C GLY A 68 10.77 -9.89 3.86
N ASN A 69 10.08 -9.75 5.00
CA ASN A 69 8.81 -10.42 5.28
C ASN A 69 7.65 -9.43 5.23
N ALA A 70 6.47 -9.94 4.86
CA ALA A 70 5.24 -9.17 4.85
C ALA A 70 4.10 -9.99 5.45
N ASP A 71 3.27 -9.34 6.26
CA ASP A 71 1.97 -9.89 6.62
C ASP A 71 1.03 -9.77 5.42
N ARG A 72 0.04 -10.65 5.39
CA ARG A 72 -0.98 -10.67 4.33
C ARG A 72 -2.32 -11.12 4.87
N TYR A 73 -3.37 -10.52 4.33
CA TYR A 73 -4.73 -11.02 4.50
C TYR A 73 -4.87 -12.37 3.76
N ILE A 74 -5.39 -13.37 4.46
CA ILE A 74 -5.78 -14.66 3.86
C ILE A 74 -7.29 -14.68 3.71
N VAL A 75 -7.76 -15.27 2.60
CA VAL A 75 -9.18 -15.44 2.32
C VAL A 75 -9.88 -16.09 3.52
N GLY A 76 -10.89 -15.41 4.06
CA GLY A 76 -11.66 -15.85 5.23
C GLY A 76 -11.17 -15.31 6.57
N ASP A 77 -10.03 -14.60 6.60
CA ASP A 77 -9.61 -13.88 7.82
C ASP A 77 -10.64 -12.82 8.19
N LEU A 78 -10.83 -12.64 9.49
CA LEU A 78 -11.73 -11.62 10.02
C LEU A 78 -11.13 -10.23 9.87
N ILE A 79 -12.00 -9.25 9.65
CA ILE A 79 -11.66 -7.83 9.54
C ILE A 79 -12.41 -7.00 10.58
N ASP A 80 -11.88 -5.82 10.88
CA ASP A 80 -12.63 -4.73 11.48
C ASP A 80 -13.00 -3.74 10.35
N PRO A 81 -14.29 -3.63 9.96
CA PRO A 81 -14.68 -2.77 8.84
C PRO A 81 -14.58 -1.27 9.16
N THR A 82 -14.28 -0.89 10.41
CA THR A 82 -14.09 0.52 10.81
C THR A 82 -12.66 1.02 10.59
N GLN A 83 -11.72 0.11 10.30
CA GLN A 83 -10.30 0.42 10.11
C GLN A 83 -9.81 -0.16 8.77
N PRO A 84 -8.79 0.44 8.12
CA PRO A 84 -8.19 -0.16 6.94
C PRO A 84 -7.64 -1.56 7.24
N THR A 85 -8.11 -2.57 6.51
CA THR A 85 -7.52 -3.91 6.54
C THR A 85 -6.27 -3.94 5.64
N ASN A 86 -5.12 -4.27 6.21
CA ASN A 86 -3.90 -4.45 5.44
C ASN A 86 -3.94 -5.78 4.66
N LEU A 87 -4.12 -5.71 3.34
CA LEU A 87 -4.03 -6.88 2.48
C LEU A 87 -2.60 -7.40 2.38
N THR A 88 -1.65 -6.48 2.39
CA THR A 88 -0.23 -6.75 2.57
C THR A 88 0.40 -5.63 3.38
N LEU A 89 1.24 -5.98 4.34
CA LEU A 89 1.96 -5.02 5.19
C LEU A 89 3.44 -5.42 5.27
N PRO A 90 4.39 -4.57 4.81
CA PRO A 90 5.80 -4.84 5.04
C PRO A 90 6.09 -4.88 6.54
N LEU A 91 6.87 -5.87 6.97
CA LEU A 91 7.28 -6.04 8.37
C LEU A 91 8.67 -5.48 8.61
N GLY A 92 8.89 -5.05 9.84
CA GLY A 92 10.14 -4.44 10.30
C GLY A 92 9.86 -3.10 10.96
N ASP A 93 10.81 -2.65 11.75
CA ASP A 93 10.77 -1.35 12.41
C ASP A 93 12.20 -0.83 12.64
N ILE A 94 12.30 0.34 13.26
CA ILE A 94 13.58 0.97 13.55
C ILE A 94 14.50 0.12 14.44
N ASN A 95 13.97 -0.80 15.23
CA ASN A 95 14.74 -1.69 16.12
C ASN A 95 15.11 -3.03 15.46
N ASP A 96 14.53 -3.38 14.31
CA ASP A 96 14.85 -4.61 13.59
C ASP A 96 16.11 -4.45 12.72
N LEU A 97 17.26 -4.87 13.22
CA LEU A 97 18.57 -4.75 12.53
C LEU A 97 18.63 -5.34 11.11
N THR A 98 17.66 -6.17 10.72
CA THR A 98 17.56 -6.71 9.36
C THR A 98 16.69 -5.87 8.44
N ALA A 99 15.90 -4.96 8.98
CA ALA A 99 15.04 -4.05 8.24
C ALA A 99 15.80 -2.86 7.67
N GLN A 100 15.39 -2.43 6.48
CA GLN A 100 15.79 -1.16 5.88
C GLN A 100 14.54 -0.35 5.52
N ILE A 101 14.69 0.94 5.24
CA ILE A 101 13.63 1.79 4.70
C ILE A 101 13.55 1.56 3.19
N TRP A 102 12.40 1.08 2.72
CA TRP A 102 12.11 0.74 1.33
C TRP A 102 11.00 1.61 0.74
N PRO A 103 10.99 1.84 -0.60
CA PRO A 103 9.91 2.54 -1.27
C PRO A 103 8.79 1.59 -1.66
N PHE A 104 7.55 1.99 -1.40
CA PHE A 104 6.34 1.26 -1.73
C PHE A 104 5.36 2.11 -2.53
N LYS A 105 4.68 1.47 -3.47
CA LYS A 105 3.37 1.94 -3.93
C LYS A 105 2.34 1.41 -2.93
N VAL A 106 1.50 2.31 -2.42
CA VAL A 106 0.32 1.95 -1.64
C VAL A 106 -0.91 2.10 -2.53
N HIS A 107 -1.79 1.10 -2.51
CA HIS A 107 -3.12 1.17 -3.11
C HIS A 107 -4.17 1.01 -2.03
N ASN A 108 -5.06 1.99 -1.93
CA ASN A 108 -6.19 1.98 -1.02
C ASN A 108 -7.46 1.58 -1.79
N ALA A 109 -8.38 0.89 -1.12
CA ALA A 109 -9.64 0.54 -1.74
C ALA A 109 -10.77 0.40 -0.72
N LEU A 110 -12.00 0.68 -1.16
CA LEU A 110 -13.21 0.21 -0.48
C LEU A 110 -13.67 -1.06 -1.18
N GLN A 111 -13.64 -2.18 -0.47
CA GLN A 111 -13.95 -3.51 -1.01
C GLN A 111 -15.13 -4.14 -0.28
N PRO A 112 -15.92 -4.98 -0.96
CA PRO A 112 -17.07 -5.61 -0.32
C PRO A 112 -16.65 -6.56 0.80
N TYR A 113 -17.42 -6.59 1.87
CA TYR A 113 -17.25 -7.52 3.00
C TYR A 113 -18.61 -8.01 3.50
N ASP A 114 -18.62 -9.17 4.15
CA ASP A 114 -19.83 -9.73 4.76
C ASP A 114 -20.11 -9.04 6.10
N ALA A 115 -21.29 -8.42 6.24
CA ALA A 115 -21.61 -7.61 7.41
C ALA A 115 -21.85 -8.43 8.70
N ILE A 116 -22.06 -9.75 8.58
CA ILE A 116 -22.28 -10.66 9.71
C ILE A 116 -21.03 -11.46 10.01
N TYR A 117 -20.39 -12.01 8.97
CA TYR A 117 -19.20 -12.85 9.14
C TYR A 117 -17.89 -12.07 9.21
N ASN A 118 -17.89 -10.79 8.85
CA ASN A 118 -16.74 -9.88 8.94
C ASN A 118 -15.49 -10.40 8.23
N TYR A 119 -15.61 -10.90 7.01
CA TYR A 119 -14.47 -11.11 6.10
C TYR A 119 -14.73 -10.44 4.76
N LEU A 120 -13.67 -10.20 4.00
CA LEU A 120 -13.78 -9.65 2.65
C LEU A 120 -14.49 -10.66 1.74
N LEU A 121 -15.45 -10.15 0.96
CA LEU A 121 -16.18 -10.95 -0.02
C LEU A 121 -15.40 -10.99 -1.33
N ILE A 122 -15.43 -12.15 -1.98
CA ILE A 122 -14.89 -12.32 -3.32
C ILE A 122 -16.09 -12.43 -4.27
N PRO A 123 -16.45 -11.37 -5.00
CA PRO A 123 -17.55 -11.42 -5.95
C PRO A 123 -17.16 -12.17 -7.22
N ARG A 124 -18.11 -12.89 -7.82
CA ARG A 124 -18.02 -13.24 -9.25
C ARG A 124 -18.23 -11.97 -10.08
N THR A 125 -17.16 -11.43 -10.65
CA THR A 125 -17.22 -10.19 -11.42
C THR A 125 -17.57 -10.43 -12.89
N ALA A 126 -16.96 -11.43 -13.53
CA ALA A 126 -17.14 -11.73 -14.94
C ALA A 126 -17.80 -13.11 -15.16
N GLY A 127 -18.34 -13.32 -16.35
CA GLY A 127 -19.05 -14.55 -16.74
C GLY A 127 -20.54 -14.49 -16.44
N ASP A 128 -21.24 -15.61 -16.67
CA ASP A 128 -22.69 -15.71 -16.49
C ASP A 128 -23.10 -15.36 -15.05
N GLY A 129 -24.02 -14.40 -14.91
CA GLY A 129 -24.47 -13.91 -13.61
C GLY A 129 -23.48 -13.00 -12.88
N GLY A 130 -22.32 -12.70 -13.47
CA GLY A 130 -21.29 -11.86 -12.84
C GLY A 130 -21.71 -10.40 -12.72
N PHE A 131 -21.13 -9.71 -11.74
CA PHE A 131 -21.46 -8.30 -11.45
C PHE A 131 -21.31 -7.38 -12.68
N TRP A 132 -20.36 -7.63 -13.58
CA TRP A 132 -20.13 -6.80 -14.76
C TRP A 132 -21.24 -6.87 -15.82
N SER A 133 -22.13 -7.87 -15.77
CA SER A 133 -23.32 -7.95 -16.64
C SER A 133 -24.60 -7.63 -15.88
N GLU A 134 -24.77 -8.18 -14.68
CA GLU A 134 -26.03 -8.09 -13.94
C GLU A 134 -26.12 -6.85 -13.04
N PHE A 135 -24.97 -6.30 -12.62
CA PHE A 135 -24.88 -5.21 -11.64
C PHE A 135 -25.63 -5.50 -10.32
N ASP A 136 -25.69 -6.78 -9.93
CA ASP A 136 -26.28 -7.26 -8.68
C ASP A 136 -25.17 -7.83 -7.78
N TRP A 137 -24.89 -7.11 -6.68
CA TRP A 137 -23.88 -7.52 -5.71
C TRP A 137 -24.27 -8.79 -4.94
N ASP A 138 -25.53 -8.91 -4.49
CA ASP A 138 -26.00 -10.06 -3.71
C ASP A 138 -25.87 -11.34 -4.54
N ALA A 139 -26.33 -11.29 -5.80
CA ALA A 139 -26.19 -12.40 -6.73
C ALA A 139 -24.71 -12.76 -6.96
N ALA A 140 -23.84 -11.78 -7.19
CA ALA A 140 -22.42 -11.99 -7.44
C ALA A 140 -21.67 -12.63 -6.25
N PHE A 141 -22.06 -12.33 -5.01
CA PHE A 141 -21.49 -12.97 -3.82
C PHE A 141 -22.01 -14.40 -3.65
N ARG A 142 -23.33 -14.63 -3.76
CA ARG A 142 -23.93 -15.98 -3.70
C ARG A 142 -23.33 -16.92 -4.74
N LEU A 143 -23.15 -16.42 -5.96
CA LEU A 143 -22.57 -17.17 -7.07
C LEU A 143 -21.15 -17.66 -6.78
N ASN A 144 -20.40 -16.96 -5.92
CA ASN A 144 -19.01 -17.28 -5.63
C ASN A 144 -18.81 -18.08 -4.32
N GLU A 145 -19.86 -18.38 -3.56
CA GLU A 145 -19.77 -19.24 -2.37
C GLU A 145 -19.18 -20.61 -2.74
N ALA A 146 -19.60 -21.17 -3.88
CA ALA A 146 -19.13 -22.47 -4.37
C ALA A 146 -17.63 -22.50 -4.72
N ASP A 147 -17.08 -21.37 -5.18
CA ASP A 147 -15.69 -21.27 -5.64
C ASP A 147 -14.74 -20.77 -4.54
N SER A 148 -15.22 -19.87 -3.68
CA SER A 148 -14.43 -19.35 -2.55
C SER A 148 -14.45 -20.28 -1.33
N GLY A 149 -15.48 -21.11 -1.17
CA GLY A 149 -15.70 -21.90 0.02
C GLY A 149 -16.10 -21.07 1.26
N LEU A 150 -16.33 -19.77 1.10
CA LEU A 150 -16.85 -18.90 2.15
C LEU A 150 -18.36 -18.78 2.01
N ALA A 151 -19.06 -18.77 3.14
CA ALA A 151 -20.49 -18.50 3.16
C ALA A 151 -20.77 -17.03 2.83
N TYR A 152 -21.99 -16.70 2.44
CA TYR A 152 -22.46 -15.33 2.35
C TYR A 152 -23.77 -15.20 3.14
N SER A 153 -23.77 -14.28 4.11
CA SER A 153 -24.90 -14.08 5.01
C SER A 153 -26.13 -13.49 4.33
N GLY A 154 -25.96 -12.89 3.15
CA GLY A 154 -26.97 -12.06 2.50
C GLY A 154 -26.91 -10.58 2.90
N GLU A 155 -25.97 -10.20 3.78
CA GLU A 155 -25.73 -8.81 4.16
C GLU A 155 -24.28 -8.44 3.85
N TYR A 156 -24.08 -7.30 3.20
CA TYR A 156 -22.74 -6.82 2.83
C TYR A 156 -22.60 -5.33 3.11
N GLY A 157 -21.35 -4.91 3.26
CA GLY A 157 -20.95 -3.51 3.22
C GLY A 157 -19.67 -3.34 2.42
N PHE A 158 -19.07 -2.16 2.50
CA PHE A 158 -17.75 -1.89 1.92
C PHE A 158 -16.80 -1.44 3.03
N ALA A 159 -15.63 -2.08 3.10
CA ALA A 159 -14.62 -1.83 4.12
C ALA A 159 -13.33 -1.29 3.49
N PRO A 160 -12.63 -0.36 4.16
CA PRO A 160 -11.37 0.16 3.67
C PRO A 160 -10.28 -0.92 3.74
N THR A 161 -9.41 -0.93 2.74
CA THR A 161 -8.29 -1.85 2.61
C THR A 161 -7.07 -1.10 2.08
N THR A 162 -5.90 -1.55 2.49
CA THR A 162 -4.62 -0.98 2.08
C THR A 162 -3.69 -2.10 1.65
N MET A 163 -2.96 -1.90 0.56
CA MET A 163 -2.04 -2.89 0.03
C MET A 163 -0.75 -2.22 -0.41
N HIS A 164 0.37 -2.83 -0.05
CA HIS A 164 1.72 -2.32 -0.24
C HIS A 164 2.45 -3.16 -1.28
N TRP A 165 2.98 -2.53 -2.33
CA TRP A 165 3.87 -3.16 -3.30
C TRP A 165 5.21 -2.48 -3.29
N THR A 166 6.26 -3.27 -3.06
CA THR A 166 7.65 -2.80 -3.16
C THR A 166 7.93 -2.22 -4.55
N LEU A 167 8.55 -1.06 -4.62
CA LEU A 167 9.06 -0.51 -5.87
C LEU A 167 10.49 -0.97 -6.10
N THR A 168 10.68 -1.76 -7.16
CA THR A 168 11.97 -2.43 -7.47
C THR A 168 12.47 -2.17 -8.90
N HIS A 169 11.68 -1.46 -9.72
CA HIS A 169 11.98 -1.15 -11.11
C HIS A 169 11.97 0.37 -11.33
N LEU A 170 12.34 0.83 -12.53
CA LEU A 170 12.46 2.25 -12.89
C LEU A 170 13.58 3.00 -12.14
N VAL A 171 14.66 2.28 -11.80
CA VAL A 171 15.91 2.88 -11.31
C VAL A 171 16.34 4.00 -12.27
N GLN A 172 16.49 5.19 -11.72
CA GLN A 172 16.86 6.39 -12.48
C GLN A 172 18.38 6.52 -12.64
N PRO A 173 18.84 7.30 -13.64
CA PRO A 173 20.24 7.73 -13.71
C PRO A 173 20.69 8.36 -12.40
N LYS A 174 21.98 8.22 -12.07
CA LYS A 174 22.55 8.67 -10.78
C LYS A 174 22.33 10.16 -10.52
N GLU A 175 22.22 10.98 -11.57
CA GLU A 175 21.97 12.42 -11.50
C GLU A 175 20.57 12.75 -10.95
N ASN A 176 19.65 11.79 -11.04
CA ASN A 176 18.26 11.91 -10.57
C ASN A 176 18.01 11.11 -9.28
N ALA A 177 19.04 10.51 -8.68
CA ALA A 177 18.89 9.86 -7.39
C ALA A 177 18.60 10.91 -6.31
N LEU A 178 17.86 10.52 -5.26
CA LEU A 178 17.62 11.38 -4.11
C LEU A 178 18.95 11.83 -3.48
N GLN A 179 19.04 13.11 -3.21
CA GLN A 179 20.13 13.79 -2.53
C GLN A 179 19.77 14.07 -1.08
N CYS A 180 20.73 14.56 -0.30
CA CYS A 180 20.57 14.79 1.15
C CYS A 180 19.31 15.60 1.48
N ASN A 181 19.07 16.68 0.74
CA ASN A 181 17.96 17.61 1.00
C ASN A 181 16.59 17.04 0.59
N ASP A 182 16.55 15.99 -0.23
CA ASP A 182 15.29 15.32 -0.55
C ASP A 182 14.73 14.58 0.68
N CYS A 183 15.57 14.21 1.65
CA CYS A 183 15.13 13.58 2.90
C CYS A 183 15.24 14.54 4.10
N HIS A 184 16.33 15.29 4.20
CA HIS A 184 16.68 16.15 5.35
C HIS A 184 16.35 17.64 5.14
N GLY A 185 15.69 17.98 4.04
CA GLY A 185 15.25 19.34 3.75
C GLY A 185 13.95 19.69 4.50
N GLU A 186 13.57 20.97 4.45
CA GLU A 186 12.35 21.50 5.08
C GLU A 186 11.08 20.77 4.60
N ASN A 187 11.04 20.35 3.33
CA ASN A 187 9.98 19.53 2.74
C ASN A 187 10.51 18.12 2.40
N GLY A 188 11.23 17.51 3.34
CA GLY A 188 11.80 16.18 3.17
C GLY A 188 10.74 15.11 2.91
N ARG A 189 11.12 14.09 2.13
CA ARG A 189 10.27 12.95 1.72
C ARG A 189 9.99 11.96 2.84
N MET A 190 10.74 12.00 3.94
CA MET A 190 10.66 11.02 5.02
C MET A 190 9.75 11.52 6.14
N ASP A 191 8.73 10.73 6.47
CA ASP A 191 7.98 10.90 7.71
C ASP A 191 8.78 10.27 8.86
N TRP A 192 9.61 11.08 9.50
CA TRP A 192 10.53 10.62 10.54
C TRP A 192 9.79 10.01 11.74
N ASP A 193 8.66 10.61 12.15
CA ASP A 193 7.87 10.14 13.29
C ASP A 193 7.22 8.78 12.98
N ALA A 194 6.62 8.63 11.79
CA ALA A 194 6.06 7.35 11.35
C ALA A 194 7.13 6.26 11.20
N LEU A 195 8.36 6.63 10.85
CA LEU A 195 9.52 5.73 10.79
C LEU A 195 10.12 5.42 12.18
N GLY A 196 9.59 6.00 13.26
CA GLY A 196 10.03 5.77 14.63
C GLY A 196 11.24 6.59 15.06
N TYR A 197 11.68 7.56 14.26
CA TYR A 197 12.71 8.52 14.65
C TYR A 197 12.10 9.65 15.49
N TYR A 198 12.84 10.15 16.47
CA TYR A 198 12.44 11.33 17.25
C TYR A 198 12.30 12.62 16.41
N GLY A 199 12.99 12.66 15.27
CA GLY A 199 13.00 13.76 14.32
C GLY A 199 14.04 13.46 13.24
N ASP A 200 14.35 14.44 12.41
CA ASP A 200 15.34 14.25 11.36
C ASP A 200 16.70 13.77 11.94
N PRO A 201 17.19 12.57 11.56
CA PRO A 201 18.39 11.98 12.12
C PRO A 201 19.67 12.76 11.80
N LEU A 202 19.63 13.72 10.86
CA LEU A 202 20.72 14.67 10.64
C LEU A 202 20.98 15.53 11.89
N TYR A 203 19.93 15.85 12.66
CA TYR A 203 20.00 16.69 13.86
C TYR A 203 19.88 15.90 15.16
N TRP A 204 19.14 14.78 15.13
CA TRP A 204 18.78 14.01 16.33
C TRP A 204 19.56 12.70 16.51
N GLY A 205 20.43 12.36 15.56
CA GLY A 205 21.15 11.09 15.54
C GLY A 205 20.38 10.01 14.78
N GLY A 206 21.13 9.14 14.11
CA GLY A 206 20.61 8.02 13.33
C GLY A 206 20.17 6.82 14.19
N ARG A 207 19.77 5.78 13.47
CA ARG A 207 19.19 4.55 14.01
C ARG A 207 19.99 3.94 15.17
N GLU A 208 21.28 3.74 14.99
CA GLU A 208 22.14 3.10 15.99
C GLU A 208 22.18 3.88 17.31
N GLN A 209 22.23 5.21 17.24
CA GLN A 209 22.21 6.05 18.44
C GLN A 209 20.87 5.94 19.18
N GLN A 210 19.75 5.86 18.45
CA GLN A 210 18.42 5.71 19.05
C GLN A 210 18.22 4.34 19.70
N MET A 211 18.82 3.30 19.13
CA MET A 211 18.81 1.95 19.72
C MET A 211 19.77 1.81 20.91
N GLY A 212 20.56 2.84 21.25
CA GLY A 212 21.62 2.75 22.26
C GLY A 212 22.77 1.81 21.84
N LEU A 213 22.85 1.47 20.56
CA LEU A 213 23.92 0.68 19.96
C LEU A 213 25.07 1.61 19.59
N GLN A 214 25.67 2.28 20.59
CA GLN A 214 26.97 2.88 20.34
C GLN A 214 28.00 1.76 20.20
N ALA A 215 28.57 1.64 19.00
CA ALA A 215 29.90 1.08 18.87
C ALA A 215 30.88 2.05 19.55
N ASP A 216 31.52 1.59 20.63
CA ASP A 216 32.78 2.16 21.05
C ASP A 216 33.76 2.12 19.86
N SER A 217 34.10 3.28 19.31
CA SER A 217 35.33 3.49 18.52
C SER A 217 35.64 4.98 18.57
N GLN A 218 36.72 5.43 19.22
CA GLN A 218 38.13 5.38 18.79
C GLN A 218 38.35 5.89 17.37
#